data_AF-A0A175WAE0-F1
#
_entry.id   AF-A0A175WAE0-F1
#
_cell.length_a   1.000
_cell.length_b   1.000
_cell.length_c   1.000
_cell.angle_alpha   90.00
_cell.angle_beta   90.00
_cell.angle_gamma   90.00
#
_symmetry.space_group_name_H-M   'P 1'
#
loop_
_entity.id
_entity.type
_entity.pdbx_description
1 polymer ?
#
loop_
_entity_poly.entity_id
_entity_poly.type
_entity_poly.pdbx_seq_one_letter_code
_entity_poly.pdbx_strand_id
1 'polypeptide(L)'
;MRWLRVPIIALGLLSPVEARCRAKTSTSTSAASSSSSTSVGSSTPISSSTSTVSTPSSTPTCTPKFELVDVSESAFNAALQPFSVKLACSEAPLAADNYTAFANWNVIPGITSTGTEIQIPQLQAGSVLLSVYGFTADGVPVSASFDLLFGAINMPVLVLDPAGQPAPGVLVQADSTMFPGISQSGLTDPNGRIEIKNLPDTTIALLARTDGDEIAISGVAATNTQITLKLTSPSTSSGTNAEGWSMNPAKRSSDMLASKRQADQPFLVVSTNGQRDVQTAQRTIAVNPGTTKAFVRYKFITNEYPTYFGTQYNDYFSVTLRSDTGALATVSNSMNNLGSAAFDAQGSTAWMTLELTLPAGTASVTCVIGVSNVGDAAVQSEVVVDELGTNGCARCGEDCSECPESAHCLDECRNPSHSCGFYRQCAEPVAQCGPTGYPLHYGERNCNKFVRNSGSFSGEGQQWIQSTMNCLQRALVPLLQGCPTCPTLHQVAFDSHPDCYVDSGVCSLGCWDVAMVLSTIGQDLFTSLGQGAQTGLQCLADPEDTFGVGCAGDVAELIAAATPQTRAMALAITVLRSVLKDVLSE
;
A
#
# COMPACT_ATOMS: atom_id res chain seq x y z
N MET A 1 5.16 52.05 -27.63
CA MET A 1 3.82 52.38 -28.18
C MET A 1 3.27 51.16 -28.91
N ARG A 2 1.93 51.00 -28.91
CA ARG A 2 1.11 49.82 -29.30
C ARG A 2 1.06 48.77 -28.18
N TRP A 3 0.06 48.68 -27.31
CA TRP A 3 -1.41 48.61 -27.48
C TRP A 3 -1.85 47.56 -28.51
N LEU A 4 -2.19 46.37 -28.02
CA LEU A 4 -3.38 45.65 -28.47
C LEU A 4 -4.21 45.29 -27.23
N ARG A 5 -5.37 45.95 -27.14
CA ARG A 5 -6.54 45.53 -26.36
C ARG A 5 -7.62 45.11 -27.37
N VAL A 6 -8.61 44.36 -26.86
CA VAL A 6 -10.03 44.27 -27.31
C VAL A 6 -10.35 43.12 -28.30
N PRO A 7 -11.54 42.44 -28.27
CA PRO A 7 -12.55 42.26 -27.20
C PRO A 7 -13.04 40.80 -26.98
N ILE A 8 -13.70 40.66 -25.83
CA ILE A 8 -14.91 39.89 -25.49
C ILE A 8 -15.78 39.47 -26.71
N ILE A 9 -16.10 38.17 -26.80
CA ILE A 9 -17.36 37.67 -27.37
C ILE A 9 -18.02 36.81 -26.29
N ALA A 10 -19.14 37.31 -25.78
CA ALA A 10 -20.14 36.56 -25.05
C ALA A 10 -21.25 36.15 -26.03
N LEU A 11 -21.50 34.85 -26.14
CA LEU A 11 -22.70 34.17 -26.65
C LEU A 11 -22.59 32.77 -26.01
N GLY A 12 -23.54 32.21 -25.28
CA GLY A 12 -24.98 32.38 -25.26
C GLY A 12 -25.55 30.96 -25.06
N LEU A 13 -26.16 30.75 -23.90
CA LEU A 13 -27.17 29.74 -23.53
C LEU A 13 -27.52 28.67 -24.58
N LEU A 14 -27.38 27.38 -24.23
CA LEU A 14 -28.33 26.30 -24.51
C LEU A 14 -28.01 25.08 -23.63
N SER A 15 -28.96 24.71 -22.76
CA SER A 15 -29.03 23.42 -22.05
C SER A 15 -29.55 22.30 -22.98
N PRO A 16 -29.90 21.09 -22.49
CA PRO A 16 -29.03 20.02 -22.01
C PRO A 16 -29.25 18.70 -22.81
N VAL A 17 -28.61 17.62 -22.35
CA VAL A 17 -28.96 16.19 -22.53
C VAL A 17 -28.22 15.41 -23.64
N GLU A 18 -27.78 14.22 -23.23
CA GLU A 18 -27.47 13.01 -24.01
C GLU A 18 -26.00 12.68 -24.34
N ALA A 19 -25.26 12.23 -23.32
CA ALA A 19 -24.21 11.23 -23.48
C ALA A 19 -24.57 9.97 -22.68
N ARG A 20 -25.51 9.18 -23.22
CA ARG A 20 -25.82 7.82 -22.73
C ARG A 20 -24.78 6.84 -23.30
N CYS A 21 -23.78 6.49 -22.50
CA CYS A 21 -22.99 5.28 -22.72
C CYS A 21 -23.85 4.05 -22.42
N ARG A 22 -24.52 3.51 -23.43
CA ARG A 22 -25.05 2.13 -23.44
C ARG A 22 -24.51 1.40 -24.67
N ALA A 23 -23.41 0.67 -24.48
CA ALA A 23 -23.01 -0.37 -25.41
C ALA A 23 -23.97 -1.56 -25.21
N LYS A 24 -24.99 -1.66 -26.07
CA LYS A 24 -25.79 -2.87 -26.21
C LYS A 24 -25.06 -3.85 -27.11
N THR A 25 -24.88 -5.04 -26.55
CA THR A 25 -24.82 -6.36 -27.17
C THR A 25 -25.45 -6.42 -28.57
N SER A 26 -24.63 -6.77 -29.57
CA SER A 26 -25.08 -7.40 -30.81
C SER A 26 -24.64 -8.85 -30.79
N THR A 27 -25.59 -9.72 -30.45
CA THR A 27 -25.53 -11.16 -30.67
C THR A 27 -25.87 -11.40 -32.14
N SER A 28 -24.95 -11.96 -32.92
CA SER A 28 -25.28 -12.59 -34.20
C SER A 28 -24.57 -13.93 -34.31
N THR A 29 -25.34 -14.97 -33.99
CA THR A 29 -25.16 -16.34 -34.43
C THR A 29 -25.18 -16.44 -35.96
N SER A 30 -24.27 -17.23 -36.53
CA SER A 30 -24.56 -18.45 -37.30
C SER A 30 -23.63 -18.68 -38.50
N ALA A 31 -23.19 -19.95 -38.61
CA ALA A 31 -22.87 -20.74 -39.80
C ALA A 31 -21.79 -20.20 -40.77
N ALA A 32 -20.60 -20.81 -40.80
CA ALA A 32 -20.28 -22.03 -41.55
C ALA A 32 -20.42 -21.87 -43.07
N SER A 33 -19.29 -21.82 -43.78
CA SER A 33 -18.88 -22.85 -44.74
C SER A 33 -17.68 -22.42 -45.60
N SER A 34 -16.86 -23.43 -45.85
CA SER A 34 -15.67 -23.53 -46.68
C SER A 34 -15.90 -23.38 -48.19
N SER A 35 -14.91 -22.82 -48.90
CA SER A 35 -14.42 -23.22 -50.25
C SER A 35 -13.41 -22.15 -50.70
N SER A 36 -12.11 -22.44 -50.76
CA SER A 36 -11.38 -23.13 -51.83
C SER A 36 -11.20 -22.34 -53.13
N SER A 37 -9.92 -22.19 -53.46
CA SER A 37 -9.28 -22.35 -54.77
C SER A 37 -9.17 -21.18 -55.77
N THR A 38 -7.94 -21.13 -56.33
CA THR A 38 -7.53 -20.72 -57.69
C THR A 38 -7.48 -19.21 -57.98
N SER A 39 -6.47 -18.60 -58.61
CA SER A 39 -5.18 -19.04 -59.18
C SER A 39 -4.57 -17.88 -60.01
N VAL A 40 -3.27 -18.02 -60.32
CA VAL A 40 -2.54 -17.47 -61.47
C VAL A 40 -2.12 -15.99 -61.45
N GLY A 41 -0.82 -15.76 -61.64
CA GLY A 41 -0.27 -14.48 -62.08
C GLY A 41 1.26 -14.43 -62.03
N SER A 42 1.91 -15.13 -62.96
CA SER A 42 3.37 -15.15 -63.18
C SER A 42 3.96 -13.79 -63.57
N SER A 43 5.15 -13.44 -63.05
CA SER A 43 6.22 -12.76 -63.80
C SER A 43 7.55 -12.78 -63.03
N THR A 44 8.57 -13.35 -63.65
CA THR A 44 10.02 -13.23 -63.36
C THR A 44 10.65 -12.22 -64.34
N PRO A 45 11.97 -11.90 -64.28
CA PRO A 45 12.95 -11.94 -63.18
C PRO A 45 13.72 -10.59 -63.03
N ILE A 46 14.61 -10.47 -62.04
CA ILE A 46 16.00 -9.95 -62.17
C ILE A 46 16.72 -10.31 -60.86
N SER A 47 17.68 -11.24 -60.95
CA SER A 47 18.64 -11.51 -59.89
C SER A 47 19.82 -10.57 -60.04
N SER A 48 20.02 -9.70 -59.06
CA SER A 48 21.29 -9.02 -58.81
C SER A 48 21.63 -9.19 -57.33
N SER A 49 22.65 -10.00 -57.09
CA SER A 49 23.35 -10.22 -55.85
C SER A 49 24.03 -8.95 -55.34
N THR A 50 23.71 -8.47 -54.13
CA THR A 50 24.70 -7.93 -53.17
C THR A 50 24.09 -7.71 -51.79
N SER A 51 24.71 -8.36 -50.80
CA SER A 51 24.93 -7.87 -49.43
C SER A 51 23.72 -7.48 -48.57
N THR A 52 23.19 -8.45 -47.82
CA THR A 52 22.71 -8.20 -46.45
C THR A 52 23.72 -8.77 -45.46
N VAL A 53 24.61 -7.91 -44.98
CA VAL A 53 25.31 -8.14 -43.72
C VAL A 53 24.24 -7.99 -42.64
N SER A 54 23.84 -9.11 -42.06
CA SER A 54 23.01 -9.13 -40.87
C SER A 54 23.81 -8.54 -39.72
N THR A 55 23.54 -7.29 -39.34
CA THR A 55 23.88 -6.79 -38.00
C THR A 55 22.90 -7.41 -37.01
N PRO A 56 23.34 -8.27 -36.08
CA PRO A 56 22.51 -8.61 -34.93
C PRO A 56 22.50 -7.41 -34.00
N SER A 57 21.46 -6.58 -34.12
CA SER A 57 21.09 -5.63 -33.07
C SER A 57 20.27 -6.38 -32.04
N SER A 58 20.93 -7.09 -31.13
CA SER A 58 20.33 -7.46 -29.86
C SER A 58 20.95 -6.58 -28.78
N THR A 59 20.26 -5.52 -28.40
CA THR A 59 20.47 -4.91 -27.09
C THR A 59 20.34 -6.00 -26.02
N PRO A 60 21.26 -6.12 -25.05
CA PRO A 60 21.06 -7.05 -23.94
C PRO A 60 19.91 -6.53 -23.07
N THR A 61 18.80 -7.28 -23.01
CA THR A 61 17.49 -6.84 -22.50
C THR A 61 17.30 -6.91 -20.98
N CYS A 62 18.36 -6.81 -20.17
CA CYS A 62 18.19 -6.71 -18.72
C CYS A 62 19.37 -5.98 -18.05
N THR A 63 19.07 -5.07 -17.13
CA THR A 63 20.05 -4.36 -16.28
C THR A 63 20.34 -5.19 -15.02
N PRO A 64 21.62 -5.31 -14.59
CA PRO A 64 21.98 -5.96 -13.33
C PRO A 64 21.18 -5.42 -12.14
N LYS A 65 20.67 -6.31 -11.29
CA LYS A 65 19.88 -5.93 -10.10
C LYS A 65 20.02 -6.95 -8.98
N PHE A 66 19.81 -6.49 -7.74
CA PHE A 66 19.71 -7.40 -6.59
C PHE A 66 18.27 -7.88 -6.39
N GLU A 67 18.12 -9.17 -6.06
CA GLU A 67 16.86 -9.80 -5.69
C GLU A 67 17.02 -10.57 -4.37
N LEU A 68 15.99 -10.57 -3.54
CA LEU A 68 15.95 -11.36 -2.32
C LEU A 68 15.82 -12.85 -2.62
N VAL A 69 16.44 -13.68 -1.80
CA VAL A 69 16.29 -15.13 -1.77
C VAL A 69 15.86 -15.52 -0.36
N ASP A 70 14.90 -16.44 -0.24
CA ASP A 70 14.33 -16.97 1.01
C ASP A 70 13.53 -15.98 1.89
N VAL A 71 13.64 -14.67 1.63
CA VAL A 71 12.89 -13.61 2.33
C VAL A 71 12.06 -12.76 1.37
N SER A 72 11.04 -12.07 1.88
CA SER A 72 10.13 -11.22 1.10
C SER A 72 9.72 -9.94 1.84
N GLU A 73 9.54 -8.84 1.11
CA GLU A 73 8.97 -7.58 1.61
C GLU A 73 7.47 -7.68 1.92
N SER A 74 6.79 -8.75 1.48
CA SER A 74 5.35 -8.97 1.69
C SER A 74 5.03 -10.08 2.70
N ALA A 75 6.03 -10.66 3.36
CA ALA A 75 5.86 -11.79 4.28
C ALA A 75 6.53 -11.55 5.65
N PHE A 76 6.13 -12.35 6.63
CA PHE A 76 6.81 -12.44 7.93
C PHE A 76 8.07 -13.30 7.82
N ASN A 77 9.24 -12.67 7.87
CA ASN A 77 10.53 -13.34 7.72
C ASN A 77 11.04 -13.87 9.06
N ALA A 78 11.72 -15.02 9.05
CA ALA A 78 12.26 -15.61 10.27
C ALA A 78 13.43 -14.79 10.82
N ALA A 79 13.30 -14.31 12.05
CA ALA A 79 14.42 -13.69 12.75
C ALA A 79 15.53 -14.72 13.03
N LEU A 80 16.76 -14.24 13.13
CA LEU A 80 17.95 -15.02 13.45
C LEU A 80 18.26 -16.16 12.45
N GLN A 81 17.79 -16.05 11.21
CA GLN A 81 18.17 -16.95 10.12
C GLN A 81 19.00 -16.20 9.06
N PRO A 82 20.07 -16.80 8.53
CA PRO A 82 20.77 -16.24 7.38
C PRO A 82 19.89 -16.34 6.13
N PHE A 83 20.10 -15.44 5.19
CA PHE A 83 19.44 -15.43 3.89
C PHE A 83 20.36 -14.79 2.86
N SER A 84 19.96 -14.79 1.60
CA SER A 84 20.80 -14.27 0.53
C SER A 84 20.16 -13.14 -0.26
N VAL A 85 21.03 -12.36 -0.90
CA VAL A 85 20.68 -11.42 -1.95
C VAL A 85 21.43 -11.83 -3.21
N LYS A 86 20.71 -12.24 -4.24
CA LYS A 86 21.30 -12.66 -5.52
C LYS A 86 21.43 -11.48 -6.48
N LEU A 87 22.50 -11.48 -7.25
CA LEU A 87 22.69 -10.63 -8.42
C LEU A 87 22.00 -11.30 -9.62
N ALA A 88 20.92 -10.71 -10.09
CA ALA A 88 20.22 -11.10 -11.29
C ALA A 88 20.65 -10.23 -12.48
N CYS A 89 20.44 -10.74 -13.69
CA CYS A 89 20.67 -10.00 -14.93
C CYS A 89 22.10 -9.48 -15.13
N SER A 90 23.10 -10.25 -14.68
CA SER A 90 24.52 -9.94 -14.93
C SER A 90 25.26 -11.22 -15.31
N GLU A 91 26.05 -11.13 -16.38
CA GLU A 91 27.02 -12.17 -16.75
C GLU A 91 28.33 -11.99 -15.96
N ALA A 92 28.64 -10.76 -15.54
CA ALA A 92 29.78 -10.48 -14.68
C ALA A 92 29.43 -10.74 -13.21
N PRO A 93 30.30 -11.42 -12.44
CA PRO A 93 30.11 -11.56 -11.01
C PRO A 93 30.29 -10.20 -10.31
N LEU A 94 29.84 -10.11 -9.08
CA LEU A 94 30.17 -9.02 -8.16
C LEU A 94 31.69 -8.90 -8.01
N ALA A 95 32.20 -7.68 -8.10
CA ALA A 95 33.60 -7.39 -7.89
C ALA A 95 34.00 -7.78 -6.45
N ALA A 96 35.11 -8.50 -6.33
CA ALA A 96 35.63 -8.93 -5.04
C ALA A 96 35.86 -7.72 -4.11
N ASP A 97 35.41 -7.84 -2.86
CA ASP A 97 35.53 -6.83 -1.80
C ASP A 97 34.94 -5.43 -2.12
N ASN A 98 34.18 -5.30 -3.22
CA ASN A 98 33.58 -4.04 -3.64
C ASN A 98 32.05 -4.07 -3.50
N TYR A 99 31.60 -4.60 -2.37
CA TYR A 99 30.19 -4.67 -1.98
C TYR A 99 30.01 -4.44 -0.49
N THR A 100 28.84 -3.96 -0.11
CA THR A 100 28.46 -3.74 1.27
C THR A 100 26.96 -3.83 1.46
N ALA A 101 26.53 -4.08 2.69
CA ALA A 101 25.13 -4.11 3.06
C ALA A 101 24.92 -3.43 4.42
N PHE A 102 23.76 -2.81 4.57
CA PHE A 102 23.33 -2.12 5.79
C PHE A 102 21.99 -2.68 6.25
N ALA A 103 21.85 -2.81 7.56
CA ALA A 103 20.56 -3.01 8.22
C ALA A 103 20.26 -1.76 9.04
N ASN A 104 19.21 -1.02 8.67
CA ASN A 104 18.87 0.25 9.32
C ASN A 104 20.11 1.17 9.42
N TRP A 105 20.85 1.30 8.33
CA TRP A 105 22.04 2.15 8.19
C TRP A 105 23.28 1.75 8.99
N ASN A 106 23.23 0.64 9.73
CA ASN A 106 24.41 0.04 10.33
C ASN A 106 25.00 -1.00 9.37
N VAL A 107 26.31 -0.93 9.14
CA VAL A 107 27.03 -1.92 8.33
C VAL A 107 26.78 -3.32 8.90
N ILE A 108 26.41 -4.25 8.03
CA ILE A 108 26.24 -5.65 8.40
C ILE A 108 27.62 -6.31 8.35
N PRO A 109 28.22 -6.70 9.50
CA PRO A 109 29.52 -7.33 9.51
C PRO A 109 29.43 -8.77 8.99
N GLY A 110 30.50 -9.27 8.38
CA GLY A 110 30.64 -10.70 8.05
C GLY A 110 29.78 -11.17 6.87
N ILE A 111 29.27 -10.26 6.04
CA ILE A 111 28.71 -10.64 4.73
C ILE A 111 29.81 -11.29 3.88
N THR A 112 29.42 -12.28 3.07
CA THR A 112 30.32 -12.97 2.13
C THR A 112 29.65 -13.07 0.77
N SER A 113 30.43 -13.10 -0.31
CA SER A 113 29.90 -13.21 -1.67
C SER A 113 30.47 -14.43 -2.39
N THR A 114 29.62 -15.15 -3.13
CA THR A 114 30.02 -16.20 -4.08
C THR A 114 30.27 -15.66 -5.48
N GLY A 115 30.18 -14.34 -5.68
CA GLY A 115 30.25 -13.67 -6.97
C GLY A 115 28.87 -13.41 -7.58
N THR A 116 27.86 -14.23 -7.33
CA THR A 116 26.48 -13.98 -7.80
C THR A 116 25.48 -13.85 -6.67
N GLU A 117 25.91 -14.05 -5.43
CA GLU A 117 25.05 -14.05 -4.27
C GLU A 117 25.81 -13.52 -3.05
N ILE A 118 25.20 -12.58 -2.34
CA ILE A 118 25.69 -12.04 -1.07
C ILE A 118 24.92 -12.75 0.05
N GLN A 119 25.66 -13.43 0.91
CA GLN A 119 25.13 -14.05 2.11
C GLN A 119 24.99 -12.99 3.20
N ILE A 120 23.75 -12.74 3.61
CA ILE A 120 23.43 -11.87 4.73
C ILE A 120 23.37 -12.75 6.00
N PRO A 121 24.16 -12.43 7.03
CA PRO A 121 24.08 -13.15 8.29
C PRO A 121 22.72 -12.95 8.94
N GLN A 122 22.51 -13.64 10.05
CA GLN A 122 21.28 -13.55 10.82
C GLN A 122 20.96 -12.10 11.25
N LEU A 123 19.73 -11.64 10.99
CA LEU A 123 19.22 -10.34 11.45
C LEU A 123 18.28 -10.52 12.64
N GLN A 124 18.19 -9.50 13.49
CA GLN A 124 17.31 -9.50 14.66
C GLN A 124 15.84 -9.34 14.25
N ALA A 125 14.92 -9.70 15.15
CA ALA A 125 13.49 -9.43 14.97
C ALA A 125 13.23 -7.92 14.91
N GLY A 126 12.21 -7.52 14.15
CA GLY A 126 11.81 -6.13 13.92
C GLY A 126 11.79 -5.76 12.44
N SER A 127 11.47 -4.49 12.17
CA SER A 127 11.55 -3.91 10.82
C SER A 127 13.00 -3.58 10.50
N VAL A 128 13.45 -3.99 9.32
CA VAL A 128 14.79 -3.73 8.80
C VAL A 128 14.70 -3.17 7.38
N LEU A 129 15.24 -1.96 7.19
CA LEU A 129 15.64 -1.49 5.88
C LEU A 129 16.98 -2.13 5.54
N LEU A 130 16.96 -3.11 4.64
CA LEU A 130 18.16 -3.75 4.11
C LEU A 130 18.60 -3.00 2.85
N SER A 131 19.76 -2.37 2.88
CA SER A 131 20.33 -1.67 1.72
C SER A 131 21.61 -2.36 1.27
N VAL A 132 21.69 -2.72 -0.01
CA VAL A 132 22.82 -3.48 -0.59
C VAL A 132 23.42 -2.67 -1.74
N TYR A 133 24.74 -2.57 -1.76
CA TYR A 133 25.49 -1.82 -2.75
C TYR A 133 26.69 -2.62 -3.24
N GLY A 134 27.02 -2.50 -4.52
CA GLY A 134 28.28 -3.01 -5.04
C GLY A 134 28.50 -2.67 -6.49
N PHE A 135 29.62 -3.18 -7.01
CA PHE A 135 29.92 -3.15 -8.44
C PHE A 135 30.04 -4.56 -8.96
N THR A 136 29.64 -4.79 -10.20
CA THR A 136 30.04 -5.97 -10.96
C THR A 136 31.52 -5.88 -11.34
N ALA A 137 32.13 -7.00 -11.74
CA ALA A 137 33.54 -7.08 -12.10
C ALA A 137 33.93 -6.23 -13.32
N ASP A 138 32.97 -5.90 -14.18
CA ASP A 138 33.10 -4.97 -15.30
C ASP A 138 32.82 -3.50 -14.91
N GLY A 139 32.54 -3.22 -13.64
CA GLY A 139 32.41 -1.86 -13.10
C GLY A 139 31.00 -1.27 -13.18
N VAL A 140 29.98 -2.08 -13.46
CA VAL A 140 28.57 -1.62 -13.46
C VAL A 140 28.09 -1.50 -12.00
N PRO A 141 27.55 -0.34 -11.58
CA PRO A 141 27.03 -0.18 -10.23
C PRO A 141 25.71 -0.92 -10.05
N VAL A 142 25.54 -1.59 -8.92
CA VAL A 142 24.29 -2.28 -8.56
C VAL A 142 23.92 -1.90 -7.14
N SER A 143 22.66 -1.51 -6.93
CA SER A 143 22.14 -1.23 -5.60
C SER A 143 20.67 -1.63 -5.49
N ALA A 144 20.24 -1.97 -4.27
CA ALA A 144 18.84 -2.19 -3.95
C ALA A 144 18.59 -1.90 -2.48
N SER A 145 17.32 -1.67 -2.15
CA SER A 145 16.87 -1.54 -0.77
C SER A 145 15.53 -2.22 -0.60
N PHE A 146 15.38 -2.92 0.53
CA PHE A 146 14.24 -3.78 0.82
C PHE A 146 13.72 -3.52 2.24
N ASP A 147 12.41 -3.39 2.38
CA ASP A 147 11.77 -3.28 3.69
C ASP A 147 11.34 -4.67 4.18
N LEU A 148 12.13 -5.24 5.08
CA LEU A 148 11.90 -6.57 5.61
C LEU A 148 11.36 -6.51 7.03
N LEU A 149 10.36 -7.36 7.31
CA LEU A 149 9.85 -7.55 8.67
C LEU A 149 10.24 -8.92 9.17
N PHE A 150 11.04 -8.94 10.24
CA PHE A 150 11.49 -10.17 10.89
C PHE A 150 10.75 -10.40 12.20
N GLY A 151 10.40 -11.66 12.47
CA GLY A 151 9.80 -12.04 13.75
C GLY A 151 10.18 -13.44 14.18
N ALA A 152 9.87 -13.74 15.45
CA ALA A 152 10.28 -14.97 16.12
C ALA A 152 9.11 -15.72 16.77
N ILE A 153 7.90 -15.16 16.70
CA ILE A 153 6.72 -15.71 17.36
C ILE A 153 5.98 -16.62 16.38
N ASN A 154 5.70 -17.86 16.80
CA ASN A 154 4.88 -18.80 16.03
C ASN A 154 3.54 -18.95 16.75
N MET A 155 2.47 -18.41 16.16
CA MET A 155 1.15 -18.34 16.76
C MET A 155 0.25 -19.47 16.25
N PRO A 156 -0.08 -20.45 17.10
CA PRO A 156 -1.07 -21.46 16.76
C PRO A 156 -2.48 -20.87 16.79
N VAL A 157 -3.26 -21.12 15.75
CA VAL A 157 -4.64 -20.67 15.60
C VAL A 157 -5.55 -21.89 15.44
N LEU A 158 -6.64 -21.94 16.20
CA LEU A 158 -7.74 -22.90 16.06
C LEU A 158 -8.97 -22.17 15.54
N VAL A 159 -9.53 -22.64 14.44
CA VAL A 159 -10.79 -22.14 13.91
C VAL A 159 -11.90 -23.12 14.27
N LEU A 160 -12.98 -22.58 14.83
CA LEU A 160 -14.20 -23.29 15.15
C LEU A 160 -15.34 -22.82 14.23
N ASP A 161 -16.19 -23.75 13.84
CA ASP A 161 -17.45 -23.46 13.16
C ASP A 161 -18.47 -22.77 14.11
N PRO A 162 -19.63 -22.31 13.61
CA PRO A 162 -20.67 -21.72 14.47
C PRO A 162 -21.18 -22.65 15.58
N ALA A 163 -21.12 -23.97 15.37
CA ALA A 163 -21.49 -25.00 16.35
C ALA A 163 -20.39 -25.27 17.40
N GLY A 164 -19.22 -24.64 17.26
CA GLY A 164 -18.08 -24.77 18.17
C GLY A 164 -17.20 -25.99 17.90
N GLN A 165 -17.34 -26.67 16.75
CA GLN A 165 -16.48 -27.77 16.34
C GLN A 165 -15.28 -27.25 15.52
N PRO A 166 -14.12 -27.92 15.54
CA PRO A 166 -12.99 -27.54 14.69
C PRO A 166 -13.36 -27.53 13.21
N ALA A 167 -13.05 -26.42 12.52
CA ALA A 167 -13.40 -26.20 11.13
C ALA A 167 -12.17 -26.42 10.22
N PRO A 168 -12.13 -27.51 9.43
CA PRO A 168 -11.03 -27.80 8.51
C PRO A 168 -11.13 -27.02 7.19
N GLY A 169 -10.00 -26.78 6.53
CA GLY A 169 -9.96 -26.15 5.20
C GLY A 169 -10.35 -24.67 5.18
N VAL A 170 -10.35 -23.99 6.33
CA VAL A 170 -10.67 -22.57 6.43
C VAL A 170 -9.44 -21.75 6.09
N LEU A 171 -9.58 -20.76 5.21
CA LEU A 171 -8.50 -19.83 4.90
C LEU A 171 -8.34 -18.86 6.06
N VAL A 172 -7.18 -18.88 6.71
CA VAL A 172 -6.78 -17.92 7.73
C VAL A 172 -5.74 -17.00 7.13
N GLN A 173 -5.98 -15.70 7.22
CA GLN A 173 -5.06 -14.63 6.86
C GLN A 173 -4.66 -13.89 8.13
N ALA A 174 -3.36 -13.68 8.29
CA ALA A 174 -2.75 -12.88 9.33
C ALA A 174 -2.07 -11.68 8.68
N ASP A 175 -2.53 -10.48 9.02
CA ASP A 175 -2.00 -9.23 8.48
C ASP A 175 -1.29 -8.45 9.58
N SER A 176 -0.13 -7.89 9.22
CA SER A 176 0.52 -6.91 10.07
C SER A 176 -0.34 -5.65 10.14
N THR A 177 -0.79 -5.27 11.33
CA THR A 177 -1.49 -3.99 11.47
C THR A 177 -0.55 -2.80 11.34
N MET A 178 0.74 -2.97 11.62
CA MET A 178 1.76 -1.90 11.59
C MET A 178 2.45 -1.76 10.21
N PHE A 179 2.43 -2.83 9.41
CA PHE A 179 3.14 -2.89 8.13
C PHE A 179 2.20 -3.38 7.02
N PRO A 180 1.34 -2.50 6.47
CA PRO A 180 0.38 -2.86 5.44
C PRO A 180 1.04 -3.57 4.26
N GLY A 181 0.40 -4.64 3.77
CA GLY A 181 0.92 -5.48 2.68
C GLY A 181 1.79 -6.65 3.15
N ILE A 182 2.21 -6.67 4.42
CA ILE A 182 2.88 -7.83 5.02
C ILE A 182 1.84 -8.75 5.63
N SER A 183 1.75 -9.97 5.08
CA SER A 183 0.74 -10.94 5.48
C SER A 183 1.27 -12.38 5.39
N GLN A 184 0.56 -13.28 6.05
CA GLN A 184 0.71 -14.72 5.86
C GLN A 184 -0.68 -15.35 5.84
N SER A 185 -0.90 -16.28 4.93
CA SER A 185 -2.16 -17.02 4.83
C SER A 185 -1.95 -18.52 4.72
N GLY A 186 -2.94 -19.30 5.12
CA GLY A 186 -2.98 -20.73 4.86
C GLY A 186 -4.31 -21.35 5.24
N LEU A 187 -4.48 -22.64 4.93
CA LEU A 187 -5.68 -23.39 5.27
C LEU A 187 -5.53 -24.11 6.60
N THR A 188 -6.61 -24.19 7.39
CA THR A 188 -6.63 -25.05 8.58
C THR A 188 -6.55 -26.53 8.22
N ASP A 189 -5.86 -27.29 9.08
CA ASP A 189 -5.73 -28.73 9.00
C ASP A 189 -7.06 -29.46 9.35
N PRO A 190 -7.11 -30.81 9.28
CA PRO A 190 -8.32 -31.57 9.65
C PRO A 190 -8.83 -31.37 11.09
N ASN A 191 -7.99 -30.82 11.99
CA ASN A 191 -8.33 -30.49 13.37
C ASN A 191 -8.62 -28.98 13.56
N GLY A 192 -8.88 -28.26 12.47
CA GLY A 192 -9.16 -26.82 12.47
C GLY A 192 -7.96 -25.95 12.87
N ARG A 193 -6.72 -26.45 12.78
CA ARG A 193 -5.52 -25.74 13.24
C ARG A 193 -4.65 -25.22 12.11
N ILE A 194 -3.99 -24.09 12.35
CA ILE A 194 -2.92 -23.55 11.52
C ILE A 194 -1.89 -22.86 12.42
N GLU A 195 -0.63 -22.81 12.00
CA GLU A 195 0.43 -22.06 12.69
C GLU A 195 0.89 -20.92 11.79
N ILE A 196 0.72 -19.68 12.28
CA ILE A 196 1.25 -18.48 11.64
C ILE A 196 2.63 -18.23 12.21
N LYS A 197 3.64 -18.05 11.36
CA LYS A 197 5.05 -18.14 11.77
C LYS A 197 5.75 -16.80 11.68
N ASN A 198 6.85 -16.70 12.42
CA ASN A 198 7.79 -15.57 12.34
C ASN A 198 7.12 -14.22 12.58
N LEU A 199 6.09 -14.17 13.41
CA LEU A 199 5.36 -12.94 13.68
C LEU A 199 6.24 -11.97 14.48
N PRO A 200 6.22 -10.67 14.13
CA PRO A 200 6.81 -9.62 14.94
C PRO A 200 6.00 -9.45 16.24
N ASP A 201 6.64 -8.92 17.29
CA ASP A 201 5.98 -8.60 18.57
C ASP A 201 5.12 -7.34 18.44
N THR A 202 4.03 -7.45 17.68
CA THR A 202 3.08 -6.37 17.36
C THR A 202 1.66 -6.93 17.26
N THR A 203 0.67 -6.04 17.06
CA THR A 203 -0.72 -6.43 16.82
C THR A 203 -0.88 -7.07 15.43
N ILE A 204 -1.42 -8.28 15.41
CA ILE A 204 -1.74 -9.06 14.21
C ILE A 204 -3.25 -9.09 14.04
N ALA A 205 -3.71 -8.66 12.86
CA ALA A 205 -5.09 -8.83 12.45
C ALA A 205 -5.27 -10.26 11.91
N LEU A 206 -6.32 -10.94 12.34
CA LEU A 206 -6.67 -12.28 11.88
C LEU A 206 -8.03 -12.24 11.21
N LEU A 207 -8.11 -12.83 10.01
CA LEU A 207 -9.34 -13.08 9.29
C LEU A 207 -9.37 -14.56 8.88
N ALA A 208 -10.32 -15.31 9.43
CA ALA A 208 -10.65 -16.65 8.95
C ALA A 208 -11.89 -16.56 8.04
N ARG A 209 -11.87 -17.23 6.88
CA ARG A 209 -12.98 -17.24 5.92
C ARG A 209 -13.18 -18.62 5.29
N THR A 210 -14.43 -19.03 5.15
CA THR A 210 -14.84 -20.22 4.38
C THR A 210 -15.35 -19.82 2.99
N ASP A 211 -15.42 -20.78 2.06
CA ASP A 211 -16.11 -20.59 0.77
C ASP A 211 -17.62 -20.33 0.94
N GLY A 212 -18.19 -20.73 2.08
CA GLY A 212 -19.60 -20.54 2.44
C GLY A 212 -19.92 -19.17 3.04
N ASP A 213 -19.02 -18.19 2.90
CA ASP A 213 -19.16 -16.84 3.47
C ASP A 213 -19.35 -16.87 5.00
N GLU A 214 -18.64 -17.73 5.71
CA GLU A 214 -18.51 -17.62 7.17
C GLU A 214 -17.17 -16.96 7.47
N ILE A 215 -17.17 -16.01 8.42
CA ILE A 215 -15.94 -15.32 8.81
C ILE A 215 -15.74 -15.30 10.33
N ALA A 216 -14.48 -15.21 10.73
CA ALA A 216 -14.07 -14.80 12.07
C ALA A 216 -13.00 -13.73 11.94
N ILE A 217 -13.15 -12.65 12.70
CA ILE A 217 -12.18 -11.55 12.77
C ILE A 217 -11.61 -11.48 14.17
N SER A 218 -10.34 -11.13 14.32
CA SER A 218 -9.72 -10.84 15.61
C SER A 218 -8.50 -9.93 15.43
N GLY A 219 -8.11 -9.22 16.49
CA GLY A 219 -6.84 -8.53 16.57
C GLY A 219 -6.18 -8.87 17.89
N VAL A 220 -4.97 -9.40 17.83
CA VAL A 220 -4.25 -9.93 19.00
C VAL A 220 -2.79 -9.51 18.95
N ALA A 221 -2.17 -9.36 20.11
CA ALA A 221 -0.72 -9.31 20.17
C ALA A 221 -0.17 -10.66 19.71
N ALA A 222 0.88 -10.66 18.90
CA ALA A 222 1.54 -11.89 18.51
C ALA A 222 1.93 -12.68 19.77
N THR A 223 1.59 -13.97 19.80
CA THR A 223 1.85 -14.83 20.95
C THR A 223 2.09 -16.27 20.52
N ASN A 224 2.87 -17.01 21.32
CA ASN A 224 3.02 -18.47 21.14
C ASN A 224 1.84 -19.26 21.75
N THR A 225 0.89 -18.58 22.39
CA THR A 225 -0.32 -19.22 22.95
C THR A 225 -1.38 -19.42 21.86
N GLN A 226 -2.13 -20.51 21.96
CA GLN A 226 -3.19 -20.81 21.00
C GLN A 226 -4.29 -19.74 21.01
N ILE A 227 -4.56 -19.15 19.85
CA ILE A 227 -5.70 -18.26 19.61
C ILE A 227 -6.85 -19.08 19.04
N THR A 228 -8.08 -18.83 19.52
CA THR A 228 -9.28 -19.49 18.99
C THR A 228 -10.15 -18.47 18.26
N LEU A 229 -10.48 -18.75 17.00
CA LEU A 229 -11.38 -17.97 16.17
C LEU A 229 -12.68 -18.75 15.98
N LYS A 230 -13.83 -18.13 16.25
CA LYS A 230 -15.14 -18.76 16.01
C LYS A 230 -15.82 -18.10 14.82
N LEU A 231 -16.12 -18.89 13.80
CA LEU A 231 -16.81 -18.46 12.60
C LEU A 231 -18.25 -17.99 12.90
N THR A 232 -18.67 -16.99 12.14
CA THR A 232 -20.01 -16.42 12.19
C THR A 232 -20.63 -16.40 10.81
N SER A 233 -21.83 -16.97 10.68
CA SER A 233 -22.58 -16.96 9.42
C SER A 233 -23.34 -15.63 9.28
N PRO A 234 -23.58 -15.12 8.05
CA PRO A 234 -24.21 -13.82 7.80
C PRO A 234 -25.60 -13.68 8.44
N SER A 235 -26.34 -14.79 8.54
CA SER A 235 -27.74 -14.85 8.98
C SER A 235 -27.94 -15.24 10.45
N THR A 236 -26.86 -15.39 11.24
CA THR A 236 -26.98 -15.72 12.67
C THR A 236 -27.39 -14.48 13.47
N SER A 237 -28.70 -14.23 13.56
CA SER A 237 -29.31 -13.19 14.39
C SER A 237 -29.57 -13.70 15.80
N SER A 238 -28.58 -13.62 16.70
CA SER A 238 -28.85 -13.67 18.14
C SER A 238 -29.20 -12.27 18.63
N GLY A 239 -30.49 -11.90 18.57
CA GLY A 239 -31.01 -10.64 19.10
C GLY A 239 -30.47 -9.41 18.38
N THR A 240 -31.22 -8.91 17.39
CA THR A 240 -30.88 -7.64 16.77
C THR A 240 -31.35 -6.46 17.62
N ASN A 241 -30.59 -5.36 17.65
CA ASN A 241 -31.12 -4.09 18.13
C ASN A 241 -32.20 -3.53 17.18
N ALA A 242 -32.80 -2.39 17.53
CA ALA A 242 -33.83 -1.74 16.71
C ALA A 242 -33.38 -1.40 15.28
N GLU A 243 -32.07 -1.35 15.04
CA GLU A 243 -31.44 -0.98 13.77
C GLU A 243 -30.98 -2.22 12.95
N GLY A 244 -31.22 -3.44 13.45
CA GLY A 244 -30.89 -4.68 12.75
C GLY A 244 -29.47 -5.22 12.99
N TRP A 245 -28.72 -4.67 13.94
CA TRP A 245 -27.38 -5.17 14.30
C TRP A 245 -27.47 -6.33 15.28
N SER A 246 -26.82 -7.45 14.95
CA SER A 246 -26.53 -8.56 15.85
C SER A 246 -25.19 -8.29 16.55
N MET A 247 -25.11 -8.46 17.88
CA MET A 247 -23.90 -8.23 18.67
C MET A 247 -23.40 -9.53 19.30
N ASN A 248 -22.08 -9.73 19.38
CA ASN A 248 -21.45 -10.85 20.05
C ASN A 248 -20.26 -10.38 20.93
N PRO A 249 -20.29 -10.62 22.25
CA PRO A 249 -21.40 -11.21 23.02
C PRO A 249 -22.66 -10.31 22.98
N ALA A 250 -23.84 -10.93 22.97
CA ALA A 250 -25.10 -10.20 23.00
C ALA A 250 -25.22 -9.43 24.32
N LYS A 251 -24.96 -8.11 24.32
CA LYS A 251 -25.29 -7.27 25.47
C LYS A 251 -26.81 -7.24 25.67
N ARG A 252 -27.26 -7.25 26.93
CA ARG A 252 -28.68 -7.10 27.27
C ARG A 252 -29.20 -5.77 26.71
N SER A 253 -30.35 -5.84 26.05
CA SER A 253 -31.10 -4.73 25.44
C SER A 253 -31.45 -3.56 26.38
N SER A 254 -31.13 -3.63 27.67
CA SER A 254 -31.47 -2.58 28.65
C SER A 254 -30.66 -1.28 28.48
N ASP A 255 -29.46 -1.33 27.87
CA ASP A 255 -28.65 -0.13 27.64
C ASP A 255 -28.96 0.56 26.30
N MET A 256 -29.69 -0.08 25.38
CA MET A 256 -30.13 0.51 24.10
C MET A 256 -31.59 0.96 24.14
N LEU A 257 -32.07 1.50 25.27
CA LEU A 257 -33.36 2.17 25.35
C LEU A 257 -33.48 3.16 24.19
N ALA A 258 -34.35 2.83 23.23
CA ALA A 258 -34.68 3.59 22.04
C ALA A 258 -35.29 4.94 22.43
N SER A 259 -34.45 5.84 22.91
CA SER A 259 -34.73 7.24 23.13
C SER A 259 -34.73 7.90 21.74
N LYS A 260 -35.85 8.56 21.41
CA LYS A 260 -36.08 9.36 20.21
C LYS A 260 -34.77 10.04 19.74
N ARG A 261 -34.27 9.66 18.55
CA ARG A 261 -33.03 10.15 17.95
C ARG A 261 -32.96 11.69 17.90
N GLN A 262 -31.84 12.26 18.35
CA GLN A 262 -31.25 13.45 17.72
C GLN A 262 -30.43 13.00 16.50
N ALA A 263 -30.35 13.84 15.47
CA ALA A 263 -29.66 13.52 14.22
C ALA A 263 -28.16 13.21 14.37
N ASP A 264 -27.54 13.60 15.50
CA ASP A 264 -26.09 13.52 15.72
C ASP A 264 -25.63 12.29 16.54
N GLN A 265 -26.48 11.29 16.79
CA GLN A 265 -26.09 10.07 17.52
C GLN A 265 -25.73 8.93 16.56
N PRO A 266 -24.60 8.20 16.77
CA PRO A 266 -24.26 7.03 15.96
C PRO A 266 -25.32 5.94 16.12
N PHE A 267 -25.64 5.20 15.06
CA PHE A 267 -26.65 4.13 15.16
C PHE A 267 -26.08 2.84 15.76
N LEU A 268 -24.76 2.69 15.80
CA LEU A 268 -24.06 1.57 16.42
C LEU A 268 -22.82 2.07 17.16
N VAL A 269 -22.63 1.54 18.36
CA VAL A 269 -21.38 1.61 19.10
C VAL A 269 -21.00 0.18 19.47
N VAL A 270 -19.81 -0.25 19.07
CA VAL A 270 -19.22 -1.53 19.49
C VAL A 270 -18.04 -1.20 20.39
N SER A 271 -18.12 -1.56 21.66
CA SER A 271 -17.12 -1.26 22.68
C SER A 271 -16.42 -2.56 23.11
N THR A 272 -15.12 -2.52 23.42
CA THR A 272 -14.32 -3.66 23.94
C THR A 272 -14.81 -4.22 25.29
N ASN A 273 -15.53 -3.44 26.11
CA ASN A 273 -16.16 -3.86 27.37
C ASN A 273 -15.18 -4.43 28.41
N GLY A 274 -13.92 -4.00 28.37
CA GLY A 274 -12.85 -4.56 29.20
C GLY A 274 -12.66 -6.07 29.02
N GLN A 275 -13.02 -6.61 27.85
CA GLN A 275 -12.78 -8.01 27.48
C GLN A 275 -11.53 -8.10 26.60
N ARG A 276 -10.81 -9.22 26.71
CA ARG A 276 -9.69 -9.55 25.80
C ARG A 276 -10.17 -10.08 24.46
N ASP A 277 -11.31 -10.75 24.45
CA ASP A 277 -11.90 -11.28 23.23
C ASP A 277 -12.45 -10.14 22.38
N VAL A 278 -12.25 -10.25 21.08
CA VAL A 278 -12.82 -9.33 20.10
C VAL A 278 -14.34 -9.25 20.27
N GLN A 279 -14.83 -8.04 20.43
CA GLN A 279 -16.25 -7.73 20.46
C GLN A 279 -16.67 -7.46 19.02
N THR A 280 -17.76 -8.11 18.56
CA THR A 280 -18.21 -7.96 17.17
C THR A 280 -19.66 -7.55 17.08
N ALA A 281 -19.98 -6.85 15.99
CA ALA A 281 -21.35 -6.60 15.58
C ALA A 281 -21.49 -6.82 14.08
N GLN A 282 -22.61 -7.37 13.64
CA GLN A 282 -22.89 -7.55 12.22
C GLN A 282 -24.30 -7.14 11.83
N ARG A 283 -24.44 -6.63 10.60
CA ARG A 283 -25.71 -6.29 9.99
C ARG A 283 -25.67 -6.59 8.50
N THR A 284 -26.70 -7.26 8.01
CA THR A 284 -26.90 -7.51 6.58
C THR A 284 -27.95 -6.54 6.03
N ILE A 285 -27.65 -5.91 4.90
CA ILE A 285 -28.56 -5.05 4.14
C ILE A 285 -28.83 -5.66 2.77
N ALA A 286 -30.03 -5.45 2.24
CA ALA A 286 -30.38 -5.84 0.88
C ALA A 286 -29.76 -4.87 -0.14
N VAL A 287 -29.35 -5.40 -1.28
CA VAL A 287 -28.77 -4.65 -2.40
C VAL A 287 -29.80 -4.60 -3.54
N ASN A 288 -30.14 -3.40 -3.99
CA ASN A 288 -31.04 -3.25 -5.12
C ASN A 288 -30.37 -3.71 -6.43
N PRO A 289 -31.08 -4.37 -7.36
CA PRO A 289 -30.53 -4.74 -8.65
C PRO A 289 -29.90 -3.55 -9.39
N GLY A 290 -28.66 -3.71 -9.84
CA GLY A 290 -27.89 -2.66 -10.53
C GLY A 290 -27.07 -1.76 -9.61
N THR A 291 -27.17 -1.92 -8.28
CA THR A 291 -26.25 -1.25 -7.36
C THR A 291 -24.86 -1.85 -7.49
N THR A 292 -23.85 -0.98 -7.65
CA THR A 292 -22.46 -1.39 -7.86
C THR A 292 -21.56 -1.12 -6.66
N LYS A 293 -22.08 -0.49 -5.59
CA LYS A 293 -21.30 -0.17 -4.39
C LYS A 293 -22.11 -0.35 -3.10
N ALA A 294 -21.41 -0.81 -2.07
CA ALA A 294 -21.83 -0.68 -0.68
C ALA A 294 -20.78 0.10 0.10
N PHE A 295 -21.20 0.74 1.19
CA PHE A 295 -20.31 1.51 2.05
C PHE A 295 -20.73 1.45 3.51
N VAL A 296 -19.77 1.69 4.40
CA VAL A 296 -19.99 1.90 5.82
C VAL A 296 -19.13 3.06 6.29
N ARG A 297 -19.75 4.03 6.97
CA ARG A 297 -19.05 5.15 7.62
C ARG A 297 -18.91 4.88 9.11
N TYR A 298 -17.68 4.93 9.57
CA TYR A 298 -17.30 4.51 10.91
C TYR A 298 -16.20 5.42 11.47
N LYS A 299 -15.99 5.33 12.78
CA LYS A 299 -14.94 6.06 13.48
C LYS A 299 -14.41 5.18 14.60
N PHE A 300 -13.11 5.25 14.84
CA PHE A 300 -12.45 4.56 15.94
C PHE A 300 -12.20 5.55 17.08
N ILE A 301 -12.52 5.14 18.30
CA ILE A 301 -12.36 5.94 19.51
C ILE A 301 -11.62 5.08 20.52
N THR A 302 -10.53 5.57 21.07
CA THR A 302 -9.79 4.86 22.11
C THR A 302 -9.42 5.79 23.26
N ASN A 303 -9.73 5.37 24.47
CA ASN A 303 -9.29 6.06 25.68
C ASN A 303 -7.80 5.80 25.98
N GLU A 304 -7.12 4.97 25.18
CA GLU A 304 -5.67 4.75 25.32
C GLU A 304 -4.88 5.96 24.84
N TYR A 305 -5.41 6.69 23.87
CA TYR A 305 -4.79 7.89 23.35
C TYR A 305 -5.07 9.11 24.25
N PRO A 306 -4.08 9.99 24.49
CA PRO A 306 -2.69 9.93 24.02
C PRO A 306 -1.75 9.12 24.93
N THR A 307 -2.23 8.69 26.11
CA THR A 307 -1.38 8.19 27.22
C THR A 307 -0.53 6.97 26.86
N TYR A 308 -1.07 6.04 26.09
CA TYR A 308 -0.43 4.75 25.77
C TYR A 308 -0.01 4.63 24.30
N PHE A 309 -0.12 5.72 23.52
CA PHE A 309 0.34 5.73 22.14
C PHE A 309 1.85 5.41 22.05
N GLY A 310 2.20 4.49 21.15
CA GLY A 310 3.57 3.99 20.96
C GLY A 310 3.97 2.85 21.90
N THR A 311 3.05 2.34 22.73
CA THR A 311 3.30 1.20 23.62
C THR A 311 2.71 -0.10 23.09
N GLN A 312 2.90 -1.21 23.81
CA GLN A 312 2.27 -2.49 23.48
C GLN A 312 0.73 -2.51 23.66
N TYR A 313 0.18 -1.51 24.37
CA TYR A 313 -1.26 -1.29 24.50
C TYR A 313 -1.72 -0.60 23.22
N ASN A 314 -2.25 -1.40 22.31
CA ASN A 314 -2.38 -1.06 20.90
C ASN A 314 -3.71 -1.55 20.33
N ASP A 315 -4.78 -1.00 20.86
CA ASP A 315 -6.14 -1.43 20.58
C ASP A 315 -6.45 -1.52 19.08
N TYR A 316 -7.19 -2.57 18.74
CA TYR A 316 -7.45 -3.00 17.38
C TYR A 316 -8.91 -2.75 17.00
N PHE A 317 -9.12 -2.43 15.74
CA PHE A 317 -10.44 -2.51 15.12
C PHE A 317 -10.39 -3.16 13.74
N SER A 318 -11.54 -3.67 13.34
CA SER A 318 -11.81 -4.24 12.03
C SER A 318 -13.16 -3.76 11.53
N VAL A 319 -13.21 -3.39 10.25
CA VAL A 319 -14.47 -3.16 9.53
C VAL A 319 -14.40 -3.95 8.24
N THR A 320 -15.40 -4.80 8.04
CA THR A 320 -15.48 -5.71 6.89
C THR A 320 -16.82 -5.54 6.21
N LEU A 321 -16.80 -5.30 4.90
CA LEU A 321 -17.95 -5.44 4.01
C LEU A 321 -17.77 -6.71 3.17
N ARG A 322 -18.81 -7.53 3.11
CA ARG A 322 -18.84 -8.74 2.28
C ARG A 322 -20.15 -8.85 1.52
N SER A 323 -20.09 -9.24 0.25
CA SER A 323 -21.27 -9.53 -0.56
C SER A 323 -21.58 -11.03 -0.55
N ASP A 324 -22.84 -11.38 -0.78
CA ASP A 324 -23.27 -12.76 -1.03
C ASP A 324 -22.68 -13.38 -2.32
N THR A 325 -22.03 -12.57 -3.15
CA THR A 325 -21.29 -12.97 -4.35
C THR A 325 -19.79 -13.17 -4.10
N GLY A 326 -19.32 -13.03 -2.86
CA GLY A 326 -17.94 -13.30 -2.45
C GLY A 326 -16.97 -12.10 -2.54
N ALA A 327 -17.45 -10.92 -2.93
CA ALA A 327 -16.65 -9.70 -2.88
C ALA A 327 -16.43 -9.28 -1.42
N LEU A 328 -15.23 -8.82 -1.10
CA LEU A 328 -14.80 -8.51 0.26
C LEU A 328 -13.96 -7.24 0.26
N ALA A 329 -14.24 -6.35 1.20
CA ALA A 329 -13.40 -5.22 1.55
C ALA A 329 -13.22 -5.25 3.07
N THR A 330 -11.97 -5.20 3.53
CA THR A 330 -11.64 -5.20 4.95
C THR A 330 -10.63 -4.11 5.22
N VAL A 331 -10.85 -3.39 6.30
CA VAL A 331 -9.83 -2.55 6.94
C VAL A 331 -9.64 -3.07 8.35
N SER A 332 -8.39 -3.27 8.71
CA SER A 332 -7.96 -3.74 10.01
C SER A 332 -6.79 -2.87 10.42
N ASN A 333 -6.87 -2.25 11.59
CA ASN A 333 -5.88 -1.27 12.01
C ASN A 333 -5.78 -1.24 13.54
N SER A 334 -4.79 -0.51 14.05
CA SER A 334 -4.55 -0.34 15.49
C SER A 334 -4.29 1.12 15.83
N MET A 335 -4.41 1.48 17.11
CA MET A 335 -4.14 2.84 17.59
C MET A 335 -2.77 3.34 17.13
N ASN A 336 -1.70 2.58 17.35
CA ASN A 336 -0.35 2.99 17.00
C ASN A 336 -0.14 3.12 15.50
N ASN A 337 -0.78 2.25 14.70
CA ASN A 337 -0.61 2.29 13.25
C ASN A 337 -1.40 3.42 12.58
N LEU A 338 -2.54 3.84 13.14
CA LEU A 338 -3.22 5.04 12.67
C LEU A 338 -2.34 6.30 12.82
N GLY A 339 -1.40 6.29 13.77
CA GLY A 339 -0.50 7.41 14.03
C GLY A 339 -1.17 8.49 14.89
N SER A 340 -0.35 9.27 15.60
CA SER A 340 -0.87 10.26 16.55
C SER A 340 -1.69 11.38 15.89
N ALA A 341 -1.44 11.64 14.60
CA ALA A 341 -2.16 12.64 13.81
C ALA A 341 -3.58 12.21 13.41
N ALA A 342 -3.89 10.92 13.48
CA ALA A 342 -5.25 10.43 13.19
C ALA A 342 -6.24 10.74 14.31
N PHE A 343 -5.76 11.09 15.51
CA PHE A 343 -6.57 11.27 16.70
C PHE A 343 -6.67 12.75 17.12
N ASP A 344 -7.86 13.14 17.54
CA ASP A 344 -8.05 14.35 18.32
C ASP A 344 -7.61 14.18 19.78
N ALA A 345 -7.72 15.24 20.58
CA ALA A 345 -7.32 15.22 22.00
C ALA A 345 -8.17 14.27 22.87
N GLN A 346 -9.27 13.73 22.33
CA GLN A 346 -10.16 12.78 22.99
C GLN A 346 -9.94 11.34 22.50
N GLY A 347 -8.95 11.10 21.64
CA GLY A 347 -8.67 9.77 21.11
C GLY A 347 -9.68 9.30 20.07
N SER A 348 -10.40 10.24 19.44
CA SER A 348 -11.30 9.94 18.31
C SER A 348 -10.60 10.20 16.99
N THR A 349 -10.83 9.30 16.03
CA THR A 349 -10.47 9.57 14.64
C THR A 349 -11.45 10.54 13.98
N ALA A 350 -11.10 11.06 12.80
CA ALA A 350 -12.09 11.53 11.84
C ALA A 350 -13.04 10.39 11.44
N TRP A 351 -14.18 10.73 10.84
CA TRP A 351 -15.06 9.73 10.21
C TRP A 351 -14.36 9.16 8.98
N MET A 352 -14.35 7.83 8.88
CA MET A 352 -13.77 7.07 7.78
C MET A 352 -14.87 6.30 7.05
N THR A 353 -14.68 6.03 5.76
CA THR A 353 -15.61 5.23 4.97
C THR A 353 -14.91 4.03 4.35
N LEU A 354 -15.46 2.84 4.53
CA LEU A 354 -15.06 1.64 3.79
C LEU A 354 -16.07 1.38 2.69
N GLU A 355 -15.61 1.22 1.45
CA GLU A 355 -16.44 0.88 0.30
C GLU A 355 -16.16 -0.54 -0.21
N LEU A 356 -17.19 -1.15 -0.82
CA LEU A 356 -17.11 -2.43 -1.51
C LEU A 356 -17.74 -2.31 -2.90
N THR A 357 -16.97 -2.56 -3.95
CA THR A 357 -17.51 -2.73 -5.31
C THR A 357 -18.28 -4.05 -5.39
N LEU A 358 -19.54 -3.98 -5.82
CA LEU A 358 -20.46 -5.11 -5.85
C LEU A 358 -20.50 -5.74 -7.25
N PRO A 359 -20.20 -7.06 -7.37
CA PRO A 359 -20.43 -7.81 -8.59
C PRO A 359 -21.91 -7.76 -9.02
N ALA A 360 -22.16 -7.88 -10.31
CA ALA A 360 -23.52 -8.00 -10.83
C ALA A 360 -24.24 -9.21 -10.20
N GLY A 361 -25.50 -9.03 -9.81
CA GLY A 361 -26.30 -10.08 -9.17
C GLY A 361 -26.16 -10.15 -7.65
N THR A 362 -25.33 -9.29 -7.03
CA THR A 362 -25.28 -9.14 -5.56
C THR A 362 -26.68 -8.78 -5.03
N ALA A 363 -27.19 -9.59 -4.11
CA ALA A 363 -28.52 -9.36 -3.51
C ALA A 363 -28.41 -8.83 -2.07
N SER A 364 -27.27 -9.04 -1.41
CA SER A 364 -27.05 -8.56 -0.05
C SER A 364 -25.59 -8.27 0.25
N VAL A 365 -25.39 -7.36 1.21
CA VAL A 365 -24.08 -7.01 1.77
C VAL A 365 -24.16 -7.12 3.28
N THR A 366 -23.19 -7.80 3.88
CA THR A 366 -23.04 -7.89 5.33
C THR A 366 -21.87 -7.02 5.77
N CYS A 367 -22.12 -6.15 6.73
CA CYS A 367 -21.10 -5.40 7.44
C CYS A 367 -20.79 -6.12 8.75
N VAL A 368 -19.51 -6.31 9.04
CA VAL A 368 -19.01 -6.88 10.30
C VAL A 368 -18.00 -5.91 10.89
N ILE A 369 -18.26 -5.50 12.14
CA ILE A 369 -17.42 -4.62 12.95
C ILE A 369 -16.77 -5.48 14.02
N GLY A 370 -15.49 -5.27 14.27
CA GLY A 370 -14.75 -5.87 15.37
C GLY A 370 -13.92 -4.83 16.10
N VAL A 371 -13.83 -4.96 17.42
CA VAL A 371 -12.94 -4.17 18.27
C VAL A 371 -12.36 -5.06 19.37
N SER A 372 -11.06 -4.97 19.63
CA SER A 372 -10.42 -5.70 20.72
C SER A 372 -9.42 -4.83 21.46
N ASN A 373 -9.32 -5.05 22.77
CA ASN A 373 -8.15 -4.56 23.49
C ASN A 373 -6.95 -5.41 23.09
N VAL A 374 -5.78 -4.78 22.91
CA VAL A 374 -4.55 -5.52 22.60
C VAL A 374 -3.46 -5.13 23.59
N GLY A 375 -2.84 -6.13 24.22
CA GLY A 375 -1.86 -5.93 25.29
C GLY A 375 -2.49 -5.85 26.68
N ASP A 376 -3.75 -5.43 26.79
CA ASP A 376 -4.52 -5.43 28.04
C ASP A 376 -6.03 -5.74 27.88
N ALA A 377 -6.81 -5.46 28.92
CA ALA A 377 -8.28 -5.48 28.93
C ALA A 377 -8.86 -4.33 29.78
N ALA A 378 -8.10 -3.26 30.00
CA ALA A 378 -8.36 -2.25 31.00
C ALA A 378 -8.91 -0.94 30.41
N VAL A 379 -8.43 -0.52 29.25
CA VAL A 379 -8.82 0.77 28.65
C VAL A 379 -9.88 0.57 27.57
N GLN A 380 -10.90 1.43 27.55
CA GLN A 380 -12.04 1.25 26.66
C GLN A 380 -11.75 1.80 25.26
N SER A 381 -12.00 0.98 24.25
CA SER A 381 -12.00 1.37 22.84
C SER A 381 -13.32 1.01 22.16
N GLU A 382 -13.69 1.79 21.14
CA GLU A 382 -14.97 1.71 20.48
C GLU A 382 -14.85 1.92 18.97
N VAL A 383 -15.69 1.22 18.22
CA VAL A 383 -16.01 1.55 16.83
C VAL A 383 -17.44 2.05 16.80
N VAL A 384 -17.61 3.29 16.33
CA VAL A 384 -18.92 3.87 16.10
C VAL A 384 -19.24 3.83 14.61
N VAL A 385 -20.49 3.53 14.27
CA VAL A 385 -20.99 3.54 12.89
C VAL A 385 -22.23 4.41 12.82
N ASP A 386 -22.24 5.35 11.89
CA ASP A 386 -23.36 6.27 11.65
C ASP A 386 -24.00 6.11 10.28
N GLU A 387 -23.32 5.48 9.31
CA GLU A 387 -23.88 5.12 8.00
C GLU A 387 -23.50 3.70 7.58
N LEU A 388 -24.48 2.96 7.06
CA LEU A 388 -24.30 1.69 6.36
C LEU A 388 -25.32 1.65 5.24
N GLY A 389 -24.86 1.61 4.00
CA GLY A 389 -25.74 1.75 2.86
C GLY A 389 -25.17 1.19 1.57
N THR A 390 -25.99 1.28 0.53
CA THR A 390 -25.60 0.96 -0.84
C THR A 390 -25.63 2.26 -1.63
N ASN A 391 -24.46 2.80 -1.98
CA ASN A 391 -24.40 4.04 -2.74
C ASN A 391 -24.68 3.75 -4.22
N GLY A 392 -25.67 4.47 -4.73
CA GLY A 392 -25.87 4.71 -6.14
C GLY A 392 -25.53 6.16 -6.50
N CYS A 393 -24.32 6.65 -6.21
CA CYS A 393 -23.77 7.80 -6.94
C CYS A 393 -22.41 7.40 -7.53
N ALA A 394 -22.39 7.09 -8.82
CA ALA A 394 -21.18 6.82 -9.59
C ALA A 394 -20.58 8.10 -10.22
N ARG A 395 -20.96 9.30 -9.73
CA ARG A 395 -20.50 10.57 -10.28
C ARG A 395 -19.38 11.13 -9.41
N CYS A 396 -18.22 11.28 -10.02
CA CYS A 396 -17.27 12.34 -9.69
C CYS A 396 -17.60 13.52 -10.60
N GLY A 397 -17.44 14.72 -10.07
CA GLY A 397 -17.74 15.97 -10.76
C GLY A 397 -17.15 17.12 -9.98
N GLU A 398 -16.90 18.24 -10.65
CA GLU A 398 -16.27 19.41 -10.02
C GLU A 398 -17.11 19.98 -8.86
N ASP A 399 -18.42 19.74 -8.87
CA ASP A 399 -19.35 20.24 -7.86
C ASP A 399 -19.72 19.17 -6.82
N CYS A 400 -19.21 19.35 -5.60
CA CYS A 400 -19.55 18.54 -4.43
C CYS A 400 -21.00 18.73 -3.94
N SER A 401 -21.82 19.57 -4.60
CA SER A 401 -23.24 19.73 -4.27
C SER A 401 -24.07 18.46 -4.53
N GLU A 402 -23.73 17.69 -5.58
CA GLU A 402 -24.48 16.48 -5.94
C GLU A 402 -24.09 15.26 -5.10
N CYS A 403 -22.78 15.08 -4.81
CA CYS A 403 -22.25 13.92 -4.09
C CYS A 403 -21.23 14.34 -3.01
N PRO A 404 -21.66 15.06 -1.94
CA PRO A 404 -20.78 15.62 -0.91
C PRO A 404 -20.02 14.57 -0.09
N GLU A 405 -20.53 13.34 -0.05
CA GLU A 405 -19.95 12.21 0.69
C GLU A 405 -18.92 11.40 -0.11
N SER A 406 -18.75 11.70 -1.40
CA SER A 406 -17.73 11.04 -2.20
C SER A 406 -16.32 11.35 -1.68
N ALA A 407 -15.39 10.41 -1.76
CA ALA A 407 -14.05 10.56 -1.17
C ALA A 407 -13.32 11.84 -1.64
N HIS A 408 -13.42 12.23 -2.92
CA HIS A 408 -12.82 13.48 -3.41
C HIS A 408 -13.43 14.77 -2.84
N CYS A 409 -14.62 14.69 -2.22
CA CYS A 409 -15.30 15.82 -1.59
C CYS A 409 -14.96 15.98 -0.10
N LEU A 410 -14.30 15.00 0.53
CA LEU A 410 -13.84 15.11 1.91
C LEU A 410 -12.75 16.19 2.04
N ASP A 411 -12.80 16.98 3.12
CA ASP A 411 -11.85 18.08 3.35
C ASP A 411 -10.40 17.59 3.41
N GLU A 412 -10.14 16.42 4.01
CA GLU A 412 -8.82 15.78 4.05
C GLU A 412 -8.33 15.31 2.68
N CYS A 413 -9.25 15.02 1.74
CA CYS A 413 -8.91 14.64 0.38
C CYS A 413 -8.72 15.85 -0.53
N ARG A 414 -9.36 16.99 -0.22
CA ARG A 414 -9.16 18.27 -0.92
C ARG A 414 -7.95 19.04 -0.39
N ASN A 415 -7.65 18.87 0.90
CA ASN A 415 -6.53 19.49 1.61
C ASN A 415 -5.74 18.41 2.37
N PRO A 416 -4.96 17.56 1.67
CA PRO A 416 -4.20 16.50 2.30
C PRO A 416 -3.23 16.99 3.37
N SER A 417 -3.17 16.27 4.51
CA SER A 417 -2.47 16.65 5.75
C SER A 417 -1.16 15.90 6.00
N HIS A 418 -0.44 15.49 4.95
CA HIS A 418 0.80 14.69 5.05
C HIS A 418 0.58 13.28 5.63
N SER A 419 -0.56 12.66 5.34
CA SER A 419 -0.86 11.28 5.73
C SER A 419 -0.79 10.35 4.53
N CYS A 420 -0.11 9.21 4.67
CA CYS A 420 -0.12 8.15 3.66
C CYS A 420 -1.53 7.54 3.46
N GLY A 421 -2.43 7.73 4.43
CA GLY A 421 -3.84 7.37 4.33
C GLY A 421 -4.54 8.02 3.13
N PHE A 422 -4.07 9.16 2.63
CA PHE A 422 -4.61 9.82 1.42
C PHE A 422 -4.77 8.84 0.25
N TYR A 423 -3.79 7.98 0.01
CA TYR A 423 -3.85 7.07 -1.14
C TYR A 423 -4.98 6.03 -1.01
N ARG A 424 -5.17 5.48 0.18
CA ARG A 424 -6.18 4.47 0.46
C ARG A 424 -7.57 5.04 0.72
N GLN A 425 -7.66 6.24 1.30
CA GLN A 425 -8.90 6.88 1.73
C GLN A 425 -9.45 7.85 0.67
N CYS A 426 -8.59 8.44 -0.17
CA CYS A 426 -8.97 9.44 -1.16
C CYS A 426 -8.77 8.97 -2.60
N ALA A 427 -7.55 8.56 -2.97
CA ALA A 427 -7.23 8.25 -4.36
C ALA A 427 -7.85 6.92 -4.83
N GLU A 428 -7.69 5.85 -4.04
CA GLU A 428 -8.20 4.52 -4.39
C GLU A 428 -9.73 4.43 -4.45
N PRO A 429 -10.53 5.03 -3.53
CA PRO A 429 -11.98 4.95 -3.62
C PRO A 429 -12.57 5.66 -4.85
N VAL A 430 -11.88 6.70 -5.34
CA VAL A 430 -12.26 7.47 -6.53
C VAL A 430 -11.83 6.77 -7.81
N ALA A 431 -10.55 6.36 -7.92
CA ALA A 431 -10.00 5.81 -9.15
C ALA A 431 -10.16 4.29 -9.29
N GLN A 432 -10.29 3.58 -8.17
CA GLN A 432 -10.58 2.14 -8.08
C GLN A 432 -9.58 1.26 -8.84
N CYS A 433 -8.28 1.45 -8.61
CA CYS A 433 -7.23 0.79 -9.36
C CYS A 433 -6.82 -0.57 -8.80
N GLY A 434 -7.32 -0.93 -7.63
CA GLY A 434 -7.08 -2.20 -6.97
C GLY A 434 -5.71 -2.28 -6.28
N PRO A 435 -5.40 -3.42 -5.64
CA PRO A 435 -4.21 -3.61 -4.82
C PRO A 435 -2.89 -3.53 -5.60
N THR A 436 -2.92 -3.72 -6.92
CA THR A 436 -1.76 -3.56 -7.82
C THR A 436 -1.75 -2.20 -8.53
N GLY A 437 -2.75 -1.34 -8.28
CA GLY A 437 -2.86 -0.01 -8.84
C GLY A 437 -1.91 0.99 -8.20
N TYR A 438 -1.69 2.12 -8.86
CA TYR A 438 -0.80 3.18 -8.39
C TYR A 438 -1.07 3.61 -6.93
N PRO A 439 -2.32 3.92 -6.51
CA PRO A 439 -2.57 4.44 -5.16
C PRO A 439 -2.03 3.53 -4.06
N LEU A 440 -2.34 2.24 -4.11
CA LEU A 440 -1.96 1.30 -3.05
C LEU A 440 -0.55 0.71 -3.27
N HIS A 441 -0.25 0.23 -4.48
CA HIS A 441 0.99 -0.51 -4.73
C HIS A 441 2.23 0.39 -4.80
N TYR A 442 2.06 1.66 -5.17
CA TYR A 442 3.16 2.59 -5.37
C TYR A 442 3.07 3.77 -4.38
N GLY A 443 1.97 4.54 -4.42
CA GLY A 443 1.81 5.76 -3.63
C GLY A 443 1.85 5.52 -2.11
N GLU A 444 0.91 4.73 -1.58
CA GLU A 444 0.84 4.40 -0.16
C GLU A 444 2.10 3.69 0.31
N ARG A 445 2.56 2.70 -0.47
CA ARG A 445 3.77 1.93 -0.17
C ARG A 445 4.97 2.84 0.03
N ASN A 446 5.32 3.66 -0.97
CA ASN A 446 6.49 4.53 -0.90
C ASN A 446 6.35 5.64 0.13
N CYS A 447 5.15 6.20 0.30
CA CYS A 447 4.87 7.14 1.38
C CYS A 447 5.21 6.53 2.75
N ASN A 448 4.76 5.31 3.02
CA ASN A 448 5.05 4.62 4.28
C ASN A 448 6.54 4.28 4.44
N LYS A 449 7.27 4.02 3.34
CA LYS A 449 8.74 3.85 3.38
C LYS A 449 9.42 5.13 3.86
N PHE A 450 9.06 6.29 3.29
CA PHE A 450 9.63 7.58 3.70
C PHE A 450 9.27 7.96 5.14
N VAL A 451 8.02 7.74 5.56
CA VAL A 451 7.61 7.98 6.96
C VAL A 451 8.45 7.13 7.92
N ARG A 452 8.64 5.84 7.62
CA ARG A 452 9.43 4.91 8.43
C ARG A 452 10.90 5.29 8.50
N ASN A 453 11.48 5.70 7.38
CA ASN A 453 12.90 6.02 7.27
C ASN A 453 13.22 7.47 7.67
N SER A 454 12.21 8.31 7.95
CA SER A 454 12.34 9.74 8.24
C SER A 454 13.39 10.06 9.31
N GLY A 455 13.51 9.25 10.36
CA GLY A 455 14.50 9.43 11.43
C GLY A 455 15.95 9.26 11.00
N SER A 456 16.21 8.73 9.80
CA SER A 456 17.54 8.61 9.20
C SER A 456 17.91 9.80 8.32
N PHE A 457 16.97 10.70 8.02
CA PHE A 457 17.21 11.94 7.29
C PHE A 457 17.63 13.07 8.26
N SER A 458 18.36 14.06 7.74
CA SER A 458 18.63 15.32 8.44
C SER A 458 17.33 16.10 8.72
N GLY A 459 17.42 17.20 9.46
CA GLY A 459 16.26 18.07 9.68
C GLY A 459 15.72 18.66 8.37
N GLU A 460 16.63 18.99 7.44
CA GLU A 460 16.33 19.45 6.09
C GLU A 460 15.70 18.34 5.25
N GLY A 461 16.25 17.12 5.30
CA GLY A 461 15.69 15.95 4.60
C GLY A 461 14.30 15.58 5.08
N GLN A 462 14.03 15.66 6.39
CA GLN A 462 12.69 15.43 6.95
C GLN A 462 11.67 16.47 6.46
N GLN A 463 12.06 17.75 6.37
CA GLN A 463 11.20 18.79 5.81
C GLN A 463 10.91 18.56 4.32
N TRP A 464 11.92 18.12 3.57
CA TRP A 464 11.77 17.74 2.16
C TRP A 464 10.77 16.59 1.99
N ILE A 465 10.82 15.55 2.82
CA ILE A 465 9.86 14.44 2.78
C ILE A 465 8.43 14.96 2.96
N GLN A 466 8.20 15.78 3.98
CA GLN A 466 6.87 16.30 4.29
C GLN A 466 6.34 17.18 3.15
N SER A 467 7.19 18.06 2.60
CA SER A 467 6.84 18.97 1.51
C SER A 467 6.53 18.20 0.23
N THR A 468 7.37 17.22 -0.11
CA THR A 468 7.21 16.34 -1.28
C THR A 468 5.93 15.53 -1.18
N MET A 469 5.67 14.92 -0.02
CA MET A 469 4.44 14.17 0.23
C MET A 469 3.20 15.03 0.00
N ASN A 470 3.19 16.25 0.54
CA ASN A 470 2.06 17.16 0.35
C ASN A 470 1.88 17.58 -1.11
N CYS A 471 2.98 17.90 -1.79
CA CYS A 471 2.97 18.28 -3.20
C CYS A 471 2.39 17.16 -4.07
N LEU A 472 2.91 15.93 -3.92
CA LEU A 472 2.44 14.76 -4.67
C LEU A 472 0.95 14.48 -4.43
N GLN A 473 0.50 14.59 -3.18
CA GLN A 473 -0.92 14.40 -2.84
C GLN A 473 -1.78 15.52 -3.45
N ARG A 474 -1.35 16.78 -3.38
CA ARG A 474 -2.04 17.93 -3.98
C ARG A 474 -2.12 17.84 -5.50
N ALA A 475 -1.09 17.30 -6.16
CA ALA A 475 -1.09 17.10 -7.61
C ALA A 475 -2.22 16.16 -8.08
N LEU A 476 -2.66 15.24 -7.22
CA LEU A 476 -3.76 14.33 -7.51
C LEU A 476 -5.14 14.93 -7.26
N VAL A 477 -5.28 15.95 -6.41
CA VAL A 477 -6.58 16.52 -6.01
C VAL A 477 -7.44 16.96 -7.20
N PRO A 478 -6.95 17.75 -8.17
CA PRO A 478 -7.75 18.14 -9.35
C PRO A 478 -8.13 16.94 -10.20
N LEU A 479 -7.25 15.94 -10.26
CA LEU A 479 -7.47 14.74 -11.06
C LEU A 479 -8.60 13.89 -10.48
N LEU A 480 -8.66 13.73 -9.15
CA LEU A 480 -9.71 12.98 -8.45
C LEU A 480 -11.10 13.61 -8.64
N GLN A 481 -11.20 14.93 -8.81
CA GLN A 481 -12.46 15.62 -9.12
C GLN A 481 -13.01 15.24 -10.51
N GLY A 482 -12.12 14.84 -11.43
CA GLY A 482 -12.43 14.56 -12.84
C GLY A 482 -12.69 13.11 -13.23
N CYS A 483 -12.85 12.18 -12.27
CA CYS A 483 -13.04 10.74 -12.56
C CYS A 483 -11.89 10.10 -13.36
N PRO A 484 -10.67 10.05 -12.84
CA PRO A 484 -9.55 9.57 -13.63
C PRO A 484 -9.64 8.07 -13.85
N THR A 485 -9.22 7.62 -15.03
CA THR A 485 -8.92 6.20 -15.26
C THR A 485 -7.59 5.83 -14.60
N CYS A 486 -7.38 4.57 -14.26
CA CYS A 486 -6.12 4.12 -13.65
C CYS A 486 -4.86 4.42 -14.48
N PRO A 487 -4.84 4.25 -15.82
CA PRO A 487 -3.73 4.70 -16.64
C PRO A 487 -3.48 6.22 -16.54
N THR A 488 -4.54 7.04 -16.59
CA THR A 488 -4.42 8.49 -16.45
C THR A 488 -3.91 8.89 -15.06
N LEU A 489 -4.45 8.28 -14.01
CA LEU A 489 -3.99 8.53 -12.64
C LEU A 489 -2.54 8.14 -12.47
N HIS A 490 -2.14 6.96 -12.94
CA HIS A 490 -0.76 6.53 -12.90
C HIS A 490 0.14 7.55 -13.59
N GLN A 491 -0.17 7.94 -14.83
CA GLN A 491 0.66 8.86 -15.59
C GLN A 491 0.79 10.23 -14.90
N VAL A 492 -0.31 10.87 -14.52
CA VAL A 492 -0.26 12.19 -13.86
C VAL A 492 0.45 12.12 -12.52
N ALA A 493 0.22 11.06 -11.74
CA ALA A 493 0.92 10.87 -10.49
C ALA A 493 2.43 10.74 -10.73
N PHE A 494 2.82 9.93 -11.72
CA PHE A 494 4.21 9.72 -12.07
C PHE A 494 4.89 11.00 -12.58
N ASP A 495 4.21 11.75 -13.44
CA ASP A 495 4.70 13.00 -14.03
C ASP A 495 4.84 14.14 -13.00
N SER A 496 4.13 14.06 -11.85
CA SER A 496 4.21 15.07 -10.80
C SER A 496 5.48 15.02 -9.94
N HIS A 497 6.24 13.91 -9.97
CA HIS A 497 7.38 13.74 -9.06
C HIS A 497 8.52 14.72 -9.29
N PRO A 498 9.00 14.96 -10.53
CA PRO A 498 10.14 15.85 -10.75
C PRO A 498 9.90 17.25 -10.20
N ASP A 499 8.77 17.86 -10.57
CA ASP A 499 8.41 19.20 -10.09
C ASP A 499 8.26 19.21 -8.56
N CYS A 500 7.58 18.22 -7.98
CA CYS A 500 7.43 18.14 -6.52
C CYS A 500 8.75 17.93 -5.78
N TYR A 501 9.71 17.18 -6.35
CA TYR A 501 11.02 16.98 -5.75
C TYR A 501 11.83 18.28 -5.77
N VAL A 502 11.85 18.97 -6.91
CA VAL A 502 12.56 20.24 -7.10
C VAL A 502 11.97 21.35 -6.25
N ASP A 503 10.66 21.55 -6.29
CA ASP A 503 9.96 22.59 -5.53
C ASP A 503 10.05 22.36 -4.01
N SER A 504 10.21 21.10 -3.59
CA SER A 504 10.45 20.75 -2.18
C SER A 504 11.90 20.93 -1.74
N GLY A 505 12.82 21.25 -2.66
CA GLY A 505 14.21 21.56 -2.35
C GLY A 505 15.19 20.38 -2.48
N VAL A 506 14.87 19.35 -3.28
CA VAL A 506 15.80 18.21 -3.50
C VAL A 506 17.17 18.70 -3.97
N CYS A 507 17.22 19.78 -4.76
CA CYS A 507 18.46 20.28 -5.33
C CYS A 507 19.42 20.89 -4.29
N SER A 508 18.95 21.14 -3.07
CA SER A 508 19.73 21.71 -1.96
C SER A 508 19.98 20.73 -0.83
N LEU A 509 19.56 19.47 -0.97
CA LEU A 509 19.75 18.45 0.06
C LEU A 509 21.23 18.06 0.21
N GLY A 510 21.62 17.73 1.44
CA GLY A 510 22.94 17.20 1.72
C GLY A 510 23.14 15.81 1.11
N CYS A 511 24.40 15.41 0.91
CA CYS A 511 24.77 14.13 0.31
C CYS A 511 24.15 12.92 1.03
N TRP A 512 24.07 13.00 2.36
CA TRP A 512 23.41 11.98 3.16
C TRP A 512 21.93 11.86 2.83
N ASP A 513 21.20 12.98 2.77
CA ASP A 513 19.77 12.97 2.44
C ASP A 513 19.51 12.46 1.02
N VAL A 514 20.33 12.85 0.05
CA VAL A 514 20.23 12.30 -1.31
C VAL A 514 20.43 10.79 -1.31
N ALA A 515 21.44 10.28 -0.60
CA ALA A 515 21.66 8.84 -0.47
C ALA A 515 20.47 8.13 0.22
N MET A 516 19.89 8.78 1.22
CA MET A 516 18.69 8.33 1.92
C MET A 516 17.46 8.29 1.01
N VAL A 517 17.27 9.27 0.13
CA VAL A 517 16.21 9.26 -0.90
C VAL A 517 16.39 8.06 -1.82
N LEU A 518 17.58 7.90 -2.41
CA LEU A 518 17.86 6.81 -3.36
C LEU A 518 17.68 5.43 -2.72
N SER A 519 18.11 5.24 -1.47
CA SER A 519 17.90 3.99 -0.76
C SER A 519 16.45 3.78 -0.34
N THR A 520 15.70 4.83 0.02
CA THR A 520 14.29 4.66 0.42
C THR A 520 13.43 4.27 -0.78
N ILE A 521 13.72 4.82 -1.97
CA ILE A 521 13.04 4.46 -3.23
C ILE A 521 13.48 3.06 -3.71
N GLY A 522 14.76 2.70 -3.54
CA GLY A 522 15.25 1.35 -3.83
C GLY A 522 15.03 0.95 -5.29
N GLN A 523 14.40 -0.21 -5.51
CA GLN A 523 14.15 -0.73 -6.88
C GLN A 523 13.21 0.15 -7.72
N ASP A 524 12.36 0.97 -7.08
CA ASP A 524 11.48 1.87 -7.81
C ASP A 524 12.29 2.93 -8.59
N LEU A 525 13.56 3.17 -8.21
CA LEU A 525 14.47 4.08 -8.91
C LEU A 525 14.65 3.69 -10.39
N PHE A 526 14.72 2.38 -10.67
CA PHE A 526 14.87 1.87 -12.03
C PHE A 526 13.56 1.92 -12.82
N THR A 527 12.41 1.83 -12.15
CA THR A 527 11.13 2.14 -12.80
C THR A 527 10.94 3.64 -13.02
N SER A 528 11.65 4.47 -12.24
CA SER A 528 11.60 5.93 -12.23
C SER A 528 12.80 6.60 -12.89
N LEU A 529 13.56 5.89 -13.75
CA LEU A 529 14.71 6.45 -14.49
C LEU A 529 14.36 7.80 -15.14
N GLY A 530 13.17 7.90 -15.74
CA GLY A 530 12.65 9.15 -16.32
C GLY A 530 12.46 10.27 -15.29
N GLN A 531 11.99 9.97 -14.07
CA GLN A 531 11.86 10.98 -12.99
C GLN A 531 13.23 11.42 -12.49
N GLY A 532 14.17 10.48 -12.30
CA GLY A 532 15.52 10.76 -11.84
C GLY A 532 16.26 11.66 -12.83
N ALA A 533 16.19 11.32 -14.11
CA ALA A 533 16.72 12.14 -15.19
C ALA A 533 16.05 13.52 -15.24
N GLN A 534 14.72 13.61 -15.24
CA GLN A 534 14.01 14.90 -15.30
C GLN A 534 14.26 15.78 -14.07
N THR A 535 14.25 15.21 -12.86
CA THR A 535 14.58 15.93 -11.61
C THR A 535 16.01 16.46 -11.69
N GLY A 536 16.95 15.62 -12.12
CA GLY A 536 18.35 16.02 -12.32
C GLY A 536 18.50 17.10 -13.38
N LEU A 537 17.77 16.99 -14.50
CA LEU A 537 17.70 18.00 -15.56
C LEU A 537 17.14 19.34 -15.04
N GLN A 538 16.17 19.32 -14.14
CA GLN A 538 15.61 20.53 -13.53
C GLN A 538 16.56 21.14 -12.47
N CYS A 539 17.37 20.32 -11.80
CA CYS A 539 18.47 20.80 -10.95
C CYS A 539 19.68 21.34 -11.75
N LEU A 540 19.68 21.29 -13.10
CA LEU A 540 20.81 21.72 -13.96
C LEU A 540 21.18 23.21 -13.91
N ALA A 541 20.63 23.99 -12.96
CA ALA A 541 21.35 25.19 -12.54
C ALA A 541 22.75 24.82 -11.99
N ASP A 542 22.95 23.62 -11.42
CA ASP A 542 24.28 23.02 -11.18
C ASP A 542 24.23 21.47 -11.11
N PRO A 543 24.46 20.73 -12.21
CA PRO A 543 24.62 19.27 -12.17
C PRO A 543 25.79 18.82 -11.28
N GLU A 544 26.81 19.67 -11.16
CA GLU A 544 28.02 19.36 -10.42
C GLU A 544 27.81 19.48 -8.89
N ASP A 545 26.96 20.40 -8.43
CA ASP A 545 26.77 20.64 -6.99
C ASP A 545 25.70 19.75 -6.35
N THR A 546 24.61 19.45 -7.06
CA THR A 546 23.46 18.77 -6.45
C THR A 546 23.68 17.26 -6.28
N PHE A 547 24.28 16.62 -7.28
CA PHE A 547 24.26 15.17 -7.42
C PHE A 547 25.63 14.54 -7.77
N GLY A 548 26.60 15.34 -8.23
CA GLY A 548 27.81 14.82 -8.89
C GLY A 548 29.15 15.00 -8.16
N VAL A 549 29.43 16.16 -7.55
CA VAL A 549 30.82 16.56 -7.24
C VAL A 549 31.01 17.08 -5.80
N GLY A 550 30.01 17.72 -5.19
CA GLY A 550 30.11 18.21 -3.80
C GLY A 550 30.42 17.13 -2.77
N CYS A 551 29.93 15.90 -2.98
CA CYS A 551 30.13 14.80 -2.04
C CYS A 551 31.57 14.25 -2.03
N ALA A 552 32.46 14.64 -2.97
CA ALA A 552 33.83 14.13 -3.00
C ALA A 552 34.61 14.44 -1.71
N GLY A 553 34.35 15.61 -1.10
CA GLY A 553 34.87 15.97 0.22
C GLY A 553 34.41 14.98 1.29
N ASP A 554 33.09 14.74 1.39
CA ASP A 554 32.50 13.83 2.37
C ASP A 554 33.02 12.39 2.24
N VAL A 555 33.18 11.89 1.02
CA VAL A 555 33.72 10.53 0.80
C VAL A 555 35.20 10.46 1.19
N ALA A 556 36.00 11.47 0.87
CA ALA A 556 37.40 11.52 1.30
C ALA A 556 37.51 11.56 2.84
N GLU A 557 36.64 12.32 3.51
CA GLU A 557 36.60 12.41 4.98
C GLU A 557 36.13 11.09 5.63
N LEU A 558 35.13 10.42 5.05
CA LEU A 558 34.69 9.08 5.46
C LEU A 558 35.80 8.03 5.31
N ILE A 559 36.52 8.04 4.18
CA ILE A 559 37.65 7.14 3.94
C ILE A 559 38.76 7.41 4.97
N ALA A 560 39.02 8.68 5.31
CA ALA A 560 40.02 9.07 6.31
C ALA A 560 39.67 8.57 7.72
N ALA A 561 38.39 8.51 8.09
CA ALA A 561 37.94 7.97 9.38
C ALA A 561 38.21 6.45 9.54
N ALA A 562 38.41 5.72 8.44
CA ALA A 562 38.93 4.35 8.37
C ALA A 562 38.19 3.25 9.18
N THR A 563 36.96 3.47 9.62
CA THR A 563 36.13 2.44 10.27
C THR A 563 35.42 1.55 9.22
N PRO A 564 34.98 0.32 9.59
CA PRO A 564 34.15 -0.50 8.70
C PRO A 564 32.89 0.24 8.23
N GLN A 565 32.24 0.99 9.13
CA GLN A 565 31.07 1.81 8.82
C GLN A 565 31.40 2.89 7.78
N THR A 566 32.46 3.68 8.00
CA THR A 566 32.78 4.78 7.08
C THR A 566 33.28 4.31 5.73
N ARG A 567 33.97 3.16 5.66
CA ARG A 567 34.33 2.50 4.39
C ARG A 567 33.10 2.01 3.63
N ALA A 568 32.16 1.38 4.33
CA ALA A 568 30.90 0.94 3.76
C ALA A 568 30.10 2.14 3.21
N MET A 569 30.00 3.23 3.99
CA MET A 569 29.31 4.45 3.57
C MET A 569 29.98 5.09 2.35
N ALA A 570 31.32 5.16 2.32
CA ALA A 570 32.07 5.66 1.17
C ALA A 570 31.79 4.82 -0.10
N LEU A 571 31.73 3.50 0.03
CA LEU A 571 31.39 2.62 -1.09
C LEU A 571 29.94 2.85 -1.55
N ALA A 572 28.98 2.89 -0.63
CA ALA A 572 27.57 3.13 -0.96
C ALA A 572 27.38 4.45 -1.70
N ILE A 573 28.00 5.54 -1.23
CA ILE A 573 27.97 6.84 -1.90
C ILE A 573 28.62 6.75 -3.30
N THR A 574 29.71 6.01 -3.44
CA THR A 574 30.38 5.82 -4.75
C THR A 574 29.50 5.07 -5.73
N VAL A 575 28.85 3.98 -5.30
CA VAL A 575 27.89 3.21 -6.10
C VAL A 575 26.72 4.09 -6.52
N LEU A 576 26.08 4.79 -5.57
CA LEU A 576 24.93 5.65 -5.83
C LEU A 576 25.26 6.79 -6.81
N ARG A 577 26.45 7.38 -6.71
CA ARG A 577 26.92 8.36 -7.70
C ARG A 577 27.08 7.78 -9.09
N SER A 578 27.58 6.54 -9.19
CA SER A 578 27.74 5.89 -10.49
C SER A 578 26.38 5.59 -11.10
N VAL A 579 25.44 5.04 -10.32
CA VAL A 579 24.05 4.82 -10.76
C VAL A 579 23.47 6.13 -11.29
N LEU A 580 23.61 7.21 -10.53
CA LEU A 580 23.04 8.50 -10.89
C LEU A 580 23.66 9.11 -12.15
N LYS A 581 24.99 8.98 -12.34
CA LYS A 581 25.65 9.39 -13.58
C LYS A 581 25.09 8.63 -14.78
N ASP A 582 24.87 7.34 -14.64
CA ASP A 582 24.29 6.52 -15.71
C ASP A 582 22.87 7.02 -16.03
N VAL A 583 22.03 7.25 -15.02
CA VAL A 583 20.66 7.81 -15.19
C VAL A 583 20.67 9.18 -15.88
N LEU A 584 21.62 10.07 -15.55
CA LEU A 584 21.70 11.41 -16.15
C LEU A 584 22.31 11.43 -17.56
N SER A 585 22.96 10.33 -17.97
CA SER A 585 23.60 10.22 -19.29
C SER A 585 22.69 9.64 -20.37
N GLU A 586 21.60 8.97 -19.97
CA GLU A 586 20.49 8.52 -20.84
C GLU A 586 19.53 9.68 -21.15
#